data_AF-A0A7K4GUP9-F1
#
_entry.id   AF-A0A7K4GUP9-F1
#
_cell.length_a   1.000
_cell.length_b   1.000
_cell.length_c   1.000
_cell.angle_alpha   90.00
_cell.angle_beta   90.00
_cell.angle_gamma   90.00
#
_symmetry.space_group_name_H-M   'P 1'
#
loop_
_entity.id
_entity.type
_entity.pdbx_description
1 polymer ?
#
loop_
_entity_poly.entity_id
_entity_poly.type
_entity_poly.pdbx_seq_one_letter_code
_entity_poly.pdbx_strand_id
1 'polypeptide(L)'
;MVAEPYSGFAQRYNMILGILISAFSTNILFLIIPIGLFFMADIFLIVGSCFGLYFTFRYRKESQSHIKTGMIVGLVSSILSLFLISCFDWIFYFIPGGYGFDFLLFLEYTLYLFMYFGIFYVTVGLILGYFFGYIYRKKEDTNYKSSQF
;
A
#
# COMPACT_ATOMS: atom_id res chain seq x y z
N MET A 1 -3.54 30.23 -8.30
CA MET A 1 -4.79 29.46 -8.21
C MET A 1 -5.34 29.66 -6.82
N VAL A 2 -6.61 30.01 -6.67
CA VAL A 2 -7.26 30.13 -5.36
C VAL A 2 -7.19 28.77 -4.69
N ALA A 3 -6.45 28.67 -3.58
CA ALA A 3 -6.40 27.47 -2.78
C ALA A 3 -7.82 27.23 -2.25
N GLU A 4 -8.55 26.28 -2.86
CA GLU A 4 -9.76 25.78 -2.21
C GLU A 4 -9.33 25.30 -0.81
N PRO A 5 -10.03 25.72 0.25
CA PRO A 5 -9.72 25.24 1.58
C PRO A 5 -10.18 23.78 1.61
N TYR A 6 -9.32 22.86 1.16
CA TYR A 6 -9.60 21.43 1.21
C TYR A 6 -9.53 20.96 2.68
N SER A 7 -10.42 21.44 3.53
CA SER A 7 -10.65 20.94 4.89
C SER A 7 -11.40 19.59 4.90
N GLY A 8 -11.28 18.82 3.82
CA GLY A 8 -11.95 17.53 3.66
C GLY A 8 -11.26 16.43 4.45
N PHE A 9 -12.06 15.51 4.99
CA PHE A 9 -11.60 14.28 5.65
C PHE A 9 -10.50 13.56 4.86
N ALA A 10 -10.68 13.45 3.53
CA ALA A 10 -9.72 12.81 2.64
C ALA A 10 -8.33 13.46 2.62
N GLN A 11 -8.23 14.80 2.70
CA GLN A 11 -6.93 15.48 2.77
C GLN A 11 -6.30 15.34 4.15
N ARG A 12 -7.12 15.37 5.22
CA ARG A 12 -6.64 15.21 6.60
C ARG A 12 -6.01 13.84 6.83
N TYR A 13 -6.62 12.79 6.30
CA TYR A 13 -6.24 11.39 6.50
C TYR A 13 -5.69 10.72 5.22
N ASN A 14 -5.20 11.50 4.27
CA ASN A 14 -4.75 11.04 2.94
C ASN A 14 -3.75 9.88 2.98
N MET A 15 -2.78 9.93 3.89
CA MET A 15 -1.77 8.87 4.05
C MET A 15 -2.39 7.60 4.60
N ILE A 16 -3.21 7.70 5.65
CA ILE A 16 -3.89 6.55 6.27
C ILE A 16 -4.84 5.91 5.26
N LEU A 17 -5.64 6.71 4.56
CA LEU A 17 -6.54 6.21 3.51
C LEU A 17 -5.77 5.53 2.38
N GLY A 18 -4.65 6.09 1.93
CA GLY A 18 -3.82 5.46 0.92
C GLY A 18 -3.22 4.13 1.38
N ILE A 19 -2.75 4.06 2.63
CA ILE A 19 -2.25 2.82 3.25
C ILE A 19 -3.35 1.76 3.27
N LEU A 20 -4.54 2.12 3.77
CA LEU A 20 -5.68 1.20 3.87
C LEU A 20 -6.14 0.74 2.49
N ILE A 21 -6.31 1.68 1.53
CA ILE A 21 -6.71 1.35 0.16
C ILE A 21 -5.68 0.42 -0.49
N SER A 22 -4.39 0.72 -0.34
CA SER A 22 -3.31 -0.13 -0.88
C SER A 22 -3.33 -1.53 -0.27
N ALA A 23 -3.45 -1.63 1.05
CA ALA A 23 -3.43 -2.92 1.73
C ALA A 23 -4.69 -3.74 1.42
N PHE A 24 -5.89 -3.14 1.50
CA PHE A 24 -7.13 -3.85 1.19
C PHE A 24 -7.22 -4.25 -0.27
N SER A 25 -6.85 -3.39 -1.22
CA SER A 25 -6.89 -3.76 -2.64
C SER A 25 -5.94 -4.93 -2.96
N THR A 26 -4.72 -4.92 -2.40
CA THR A 26 -3.78 -6.04 -2.52
C THR A 26 -4.40 -7.35 -2.01
N ASN A 27 -5.01 -7.32 -0.83
CA ASN A 27 -5.58 -8.50 -0.19
C ASN A 27 -6.88 -8.99 -0.85
N ILE A 28 -7.74 -8.09 -1.32
CA ILE A 28 -8.94 -8.45 -2.08
C ILE A 28 -8.56 -9.14 -3.39
N LEU A 29 -7.55 -8.62 -4.10
CA LEU A 29 -7.05 -9.24 -5.34
C LEU A 29 -6.48 -10.64 -5.07
N PHE A 30 -5.74 -10.79 -3.96
CA PHE A 30 -5.23 -12.08 -3.51
C PHE A 30 -6.35 -13.10 -3.22
N LEU A 31 -7.45 -12.68 -2.58
CA LEU A 31 -8.60 -13.55 -2.31
C LEU A 31 -9.34 -14.01 -3.57
N ILE A 32 -9.48 -13.14 -4.58
CA ILE A 32 -10.25 -13.45 -5.80
C ILE A 32 -9.52 -14.52 -6.64
N ILE A 33 -8.19 -14.46 -6.68
CA ILE A 33 -7.36 -15.37 -7.46
C ILE A 33 -6.26 -15.93 -6.55
N PRO A 34 -6.58 -16.94 -5.72
CA PRO A 34 -5.60 -17.56 -4.82
C PRO A 34 -4.60 -18.48 -5.55
N ILE A 35 -4.59 -18.47 -6.89
CA ILE A 35 -3.72 -19.32 -7.71
C ILE A 35 -2.38 -18.59 -7.90
N GLY A 36 -1.45 -18.83 -6.98
CA GLY A 36 -0.13 -18.23 -7.00
C GLY A 36 0.98 -19.27 -6.83
N LEU A 37 1.17 -20.14 -7.82
CA LEU A 37 2.47 -20.82 -7.97
C LEU A 37 3.50 -19.75 -8.39
N PHE A 38 4.34 -19.38 -7.43
CA PHE A 38 5.59 -18.63 -7.54
C PHE A 38 5.60 -17.09 -7.75
N PHE A 39 4.64 -16.40 -8.41
CA PHE A 39 4.83 -14.95 -8.71
C PHE A 39 3.57 -14.04 -8.89
N MET A 40 2.36 -14.45 -8.48
CA MET A 40 1.13 -13.63 -8.69
C MET A 40 0.80 -12.66 -7.55
N ALA A 41 1.09 -12.99 -6.28
CA ALA A 41 0.82 -12.08 -5.16
C ALA A 41 1.55 -10.74 -5.30
N ASP A 42 2.71 -10.76 -5.97
CA ASP A 42 3.54 -9.59 -6.25
C ASP A 42 2.85 -8.60 -7.18
N ILE A 43 2.10 -9.08 -8.18
CA ILE A 43 1.36 -8.20 -9.09
C ILE A 43 0.22 -7.50 -8.35
N PHE A 44 -0.40 -8.19 -7.39
CA PHE A 44 -1.46 -7.62 -6.55
C PHE A 44 -0.90 -6.55 -5.61
N LEU A 45 0.29 -6.77 -5.04
CA LEU A 45 0.99 -5.75 -4.26
C LEU A 45 1.27 -4.51 -5.10
N ILE A 46 1.77 -4.68 -6.34
CA ILE A 46 2.08 -3.57 -7.23
C ILE A 46 0.80 -2.79 -7.57
N VAL A 47 -0.25 -3.49 -8.02
CA VAL A 47 -1.53 -2.87 -8.39
C VAL A 47 -2.15 -2.16 -7.20
N GLY A 48 -2.25 -2.81 -6.04
CA GLY A 48 -2.83 -2.22 -4.85
C GLY A 48 -2.03 -1.01 -4.35
N SER A 49 -0.70 -1.11 -4.33
CA SER A 49 0.20 0.01 -4.02
C SER A 49 0.01 1.19 -4.96
N CYS A 50 -0.15 0.95 -6.27
CA CYS A 50 -0.41 2.01 -7.24
C CYS A 50 -1.75 2.72 -6.98
N PHE A 51 -2.81 1.98 -6.65
CA PHE A 51 -4.11 2.55 -6.30
C PHE A 51 -4.03 3.41 -5.03
N GLY A 52 -3.41 2.90 -3.96
CA GLY A 52 -3.28 3.64 -2.71
C GLY A 52 -2.41 4.88 -2.84
N LEU A 53 -1.26 4.78 -3.53
CA LEU A 53 -0.38 5.93 -3.78
C LEU A 53 -1.05 6.97 -4.67
N TYR A 54 -1.75 6.56 -5.73
CA TYR A 54 -2.54 7.47 -6.56
C TYR A 54 -3.55 8.26 -5.71
N PHE A 55 -4.28 7.58 -4.82
CA PHE A 55 -5.22 8.24 -3.91
C PHE A 55 -4.51 9.20 -2.94
N THR A 56 -3.42 8.78 -2.31
CA THR A 56 -2.63 9.64 -1.40
C THR A 56 -2.19 10.91 -2.09
N PHE A 57 -1.64 10.82 -3.30
CA PHE A 57 -1.13 11.99 -4.02
C PHE A 57 -2.25 12.88 -4.57
N ARG A 58 -3.41 12.31 -4.93
CA ARG A 58 -4.59 13.08 -5.34
C ARG A 58 -5.12 13.99 -4.22
N TYR A 59 -5.03 13.54 -2.97
CA TYR A 59 -5.47 14.30 -1.80
C TYR A 59 -4.31 14.75 -0.91
N ARG A 60 -3.12 14.94 -1.47
CA ARG A 60 -1.94 15.38 -0.72
C ARG A 60 -2.12 16.81 -0.19
N LYS A 61 -1.62 17.09 1.01
CA LYS A 61 -1.43 18.45 1.50
C LYS A 61 -0.17 19.06 0.88
N GLU A 62 -0.22 20.33 0.51
CA GLU A 62 0.94 21.04 -0.07
C GLU A 62 2.16 21.05 0.87
N SER A 63 1.94 21.08 2.19
CA SER A 63 3.03 21.04 3.19
C SER A 63 3.77 19.70 3.27
N GLN A 64 3.24 18.63 2.67
CA GLN A 64 3.83 17.29 2.74
C GLN A 64 4.85 17.08 1.60
N SER A 65 6.05 16.63 1.96
CA SER A 65 7.09 16.26 0.97
C SER A 65 6.66 15.04 0.15
N HIS A 66 6.67 15.15 -1.18
CA HIS A 66 6.22 14.07 -2.06
C HIS A 66 6.97 12.75 -1.84
N ILE A 67 8.30 12.80 -1.82
CA ILE A 67 9.15 11.61 -1.71
C ILE A 67 8.93 10.94 -0.35
N LYS A 68 8.95 11.73 0.73
CA LYS A 68 8.74 11.19 2.09
C LYS A 68 7.36 10.57 2.23
N THR A 69 6.32 11.25 1.76
CA THR A 69 4.95 10.74 1.82
C THR A 69 4.80 9.44 1.03
N GLY A 70 5.31 9.39 -0.20
CA GLY A 70 5.26 8.19 -1.03
C GLY A 70 6.00 7.01 -0.39
N MET A 71 7.22 7.21 0.11
CA MET A 71 7.99 6.17 0.79
C MET A 71 7.30 5.67 2.07
N ILE A 72 6.74 6.55 2.89
CA ILE A 72 6.03 6.16 4.12
C ILE A 72 4.79 5.34 3.76
N VAL A 73 3.97 5.81 2.81
CA VAL A 73 2.76 5.08 2.41
C VAL A 73 3.12 3.73 1.83
N GLY A 74 4.09 3.64 0.92
CA GLY A 74 4.51 2.38 0.31
C GLY A 74 5.12 1.39 1.32
N LEU A 75 5.92 1.86 2.28
CA LEU A 75 6.51 1.01 3.32
C LEU A 75 5.42 0.47 4.26
N VAL A 76 4.59 1.35 4.80
CA VAL A 76 3.58 0.96 5.79
C VAL A 76 2.50 0.10 5.14
N SER A 77 2.09 0.40 3.92
CA SER A 77 1.10 -0.41 3.21
C SER A 77 1.64 -1.81 2.87
N SER A 78 2.92 -1.96 2.54
CA SER A 78 3.51 -3.27 2.24
C SER A 78 3.60 -4.16 3.48
N ILE A 79 4.02 -3.61 4.62
CA ILE A 79 4.03 -4.31 5.91
C ILE A 79 2.61 -4.71 6.31
N LEU A 80 1.67 -3.76 6.23
CA LEU A 80 0.27 -4.02 6.56
C LEU A 80 -0.35 -5.06 5.61
N SER A 81 0.03 -5.05 4.33
CA SER A 81 -0.44 -6.03 3.35
C SER A 81 -0.02 -7.44 3.72
N LEU A 82 1.26 -7.66 4.07
CA LEU A 82 1.75 -8.97 4.50
C LEU A 82 1.04 -9.49 5.75
N PHE A 83 0.83 -8.62 6.73
CA PHE A 83 0.09 -8.97 7.94
C PHE A 83 -1.38 -9.31 7.63
N LEU A 84 -2.02 -8.57 6.73
CA LEU A 84 -3.38 -8.89 6.33
C LEU A 84 -3.43 -10.20 5.54
N ILE A 85 -2.45 -10.48 4.67
CA ILE A 85 -2.39 -11.76 3.94
C ILE A 85 -2.35 -12.92 4.93
N SER A 86 -1.53 -12.83 6.00
CA SER A 86 -1.49 -13.87 7.03
C SER A 86 -2.82 -14.01 7.77
N CYS A 87 -3.50 -12.91 8.07
CA CYS A 87 -4.85 -12.92 8.64
C CYS A 87 -5.87 -13.60 7.70
N PHE A 88 -5.82 -13.27 6.40
CA PHE A 88 -6.73 -13.82 5.40
C PHE A 88 -6.50 -15.33 5.21
N ASP A 89 -5.25 -15.77 5.08
CA ASP A 89 -4.91 -17.19 4.99
C ASP A 89 -5.38 -17.96 6.23
N TRP A 90 -5.18 -17.39 7.41
CA TRP A 90 -5.62 -18.01 8.64
C TRP A 90 -7.15 -18.14 8.73
N ILE A 91 -7.88 -17.06 8.45
CA ILE A 91 -9.35 -17.01 8.56
C ILE A 91 -10.02 -17.87 7.48
N PHE A 92 -9.57 -17.79 6.23
CA PHE A 92 -10.26 -18.40 5.10
C PHE A 92 -9.74 -19.79 4.72
N TYR A 93 -8.53 -20.16 5.12
CA TYR A 93 -7.93 -21.45 4.75
C TYR A 93 -7.56 -22.33 5.94
N PHE A 94 -6.90 -21.80 6.98
CA PHE A 94 -6.46 -22.65 8.10
C PHE A 94 -7.61 -23.05 9.03
N ILE A 95 -8.44 -22.10 9.46
CA ILE A 95 -9.60 -22.39 10.32
C ILE A 95 -10.55 -23.40 9.65
N PRO A 96 -10.99 -23.20 8.38
CA PRO A 96 -11.90 -24.13 7.72
C PRO A 96 -11.22 -25.42 7.26
N GLY A 97 -9.89 -25.40 7.07
CA GLY A 97 -9.09 -26.55 6.62
C GLY A 97 -8.83 -27.62 7.70
N GLY A 98 -9.40 -27.46 8.90
CA GLY A 98 -9.33 -28.45 9.98
C GLY A 98 -8.26 -28.17 11.05
N TYR A 99 -7.49 -27.09 10.93
CA TYR A 99 -6.55 -26.66 11.98
C TYR A 99 -7.24 -25.94 13.14
N GLY A 100 -8.46 -25.43 12.94
CA GLY A 100 -9.22 -24.70 13.96
C GLY A 100 -8.62 -23.33 14.32
N PHE A 101 -9.04 -22.78 15.46
CA PHE A 101 -8.58 -21.47 15.94
C PHE A 101 -7.24 -21.58 16.69
N ASP A 102 -6.18 -21.94 15.98
CA ASP A 102 -4.82 -22.02 16.54
C ASP A 102 -4.05 -20.71 16.32
N PHE A 103 -3.88 -19.96 17.41
CA PHE A 103 -3.16 -18.68 17.39
C PHE A 103 -1.64 -18.85 17.26
N LEU A 104 -1.08 -19.96 17.76
CA LEU A 104 0.36 -20.22 17.65
C LEU A 104 0.73 -20.49 16.20
N LEU A 105 -0.09 -21.29 15.50
CA LEU A 105 0.05 -21.54 14.07
C LEU A 105 -0.05 -20.25 13.25
N PHE A 106 -0.99 -19.35 13.59
CA PHE A 106 -1.10 -18.02 12.97
C PHE A 106 0.18 -17.19 13.15
N LEU A 107 0.74 -17.17 14.35
CA LEU A 107 1.95 -16.42 14.64
C LEU A 107 3.15 -16.98 13.87
N GLU A 108 3.31 -18.30 13.87
CA GLU A 108 4.37 -18.99 13.12
C GLU A 108 4.27 -18.70 11.61
N TYR A 109 3.07 -18.83 11.04
CA TYR A 109 2.85 -18.54 9.62
C TYR A 109 3.09 -17.06 9.28
N THR A 110 2.67 -16.14 10.15
CA THR A 110 2.94 -14.71 9.97
C THR A 110 4.45 -14.46 9.96
N LEU A 111 5.20 -14.99 10.92
CA LEU A 111 6.65 -14.86 10.97
C LEU A 111 7.34 -15.47 9.75
N TYR A 112 6.86 -16.64 9.29
CA TYR A 112 7.31 -17.26 8.05
C TYR A 112 7.14 -16.31 6.86
N LEU A 113 5.95 -15.74 6.65
CA LEU A 113 5.71 -14.80 5.54
C LEU A 113 6.62 -13.58 5.61
N PHE A 114 6.80 -12.99 6.80
CA PHE A 114 7.70 -11.84 6.97
C PHE A 114 9.16 -12.20 6.71
N MET A 115 9.63 -13.39 7.10
CA MET A 115 11.00 -13.81 6.89
C MET A 115 11.32 -14.05 5.41
N TYR A 116 10.41 -14.70 4.67
CA TYR A 116 10.64 -15.06 3.27
C TYR A 116 10.26 -13.96 2.27
N PHE A 117 9.16 -13.23 2.52
CA PHE A 117 8.64 -12.23 1.58
C PHE A 117 8.77 -10.79 2.08
N GLY A 118 9.05 -10.57 3.37
CA GLY A 118 9.11 -9.24 3.98
C GLY A 118 10.06 -8.28 3.28
N ILE A 119 11.31 -8.72 3.05
CA ILE A 119 12.33 -7.89 2.39
C ILE A 119 11.86 -7.49 0.98
N PHE A 120 11.32 -8.44 0.21
CA PHE A 120 10.85 -8.17 -1.14
C PHE A 120 9.66 -7.19 -1.15
N TYR A 121 8.62 -7.46 -0.36
CA TYR A 121 7.43 -6.60 -0.27
C TYR A 121 7.79 -5.17 0.15
N VAL A 122 8.60 -5.02 1.20
CA VAL A 122 9.05 -3.71 1.68
C VAL A 122 9.85 -2.98 0.60
N THR A 123 10.74 -3.69 -0.11
CA THR A 123 11.55 -3.11 -1.18
C THR A 123 10.67 -2.63 -2.34
N VAL A 124 9.71 -3.45 -2.79
CA VAL A 124 8.75 -3.07 -3.83
C VAL A 124 7.92 -1.85 -3.40
N GLY A 125 7.40 -1.85 -2.18
CA GLY A 125 6.65 -0.72 -1.62
C GLY A 125 7.45 0.58 -1.59
N LEU A 126 8.71 0.51 -1.16
CA LEU A 126 9.61 1.67 -1.14
C LEU A 126 9.92 2.18 -2.55
N ILE A 127 10.21 1.28 -3.50
CA ILE A 127 10.47 1.64 -4.90
C ILE A 127 9.25 2.34 -5.52
N LEU A 128 8.06 1.76 -5.37
CA LEU A 128 6.82 2.35 -5.90
C LEU A 128 6.52 3.69 -5.21
N GLY A 129 6.67 3.75 -3.89
CA GLY A 129 6.47 4.97 -3.11
C GLY A 129 7.40 6.11 -3.56
N TYR A 130 8.69 5.80 -3.74
CA TYR A 130 9.66 6.75 -4.26
C TYR A 130 9.32 7.19 -5.69
N PHE A 131 9.01 6.24 -6.57
CA PHE A 131 8.70 6.49 -7.97
C PHE A 131 7.47 7.42 -8.14
N PHE A 132 6.38 7.13 -7.43
CA PHE A 132 5.20 8.00 -7.42
C PHE A 132 5.54 9.38 -6.83
N GLY A 133 6.28 9.43 -5.71
CA GLY A 133 6.72 10.70 -5.14
C GLY A 133 7.54 11.55 -6.11
N TYR A 134 8.39 10.93 -6.92
CA TYR A 134 9.19 11.62 -7.93
C TYR A 134 8.33 12.17 -9.07
N ILE A 135 7.42 11.35 -9.61
CA ILE A 135 6.51 11.77 -10.70
C ILE A 135 5.68 12.98 -10.30
N TYR A 136 5.06 12.94 -9.12
CA TYR A 136 4.18 14.02 -8.67
C TYR A 136 4.95 15.29 -8.34
N ARG A 137 6.16 15.18 -7.78
CA ARG A 137 7.06 16.33 -7.60
C ARG A 137 7.36 17.02 -8.93
N LYS A 138 7.76 16.26 -9.95
CA LYS A 138 8.09 16.81 -11.28
C LYS A 138 6.88 17.48 -11.94
N LYS A 139 5.68 16.92 -11.75
CA LYS A 139 4.43 17.48 -12.27
C LYS A 139 4.12 18.84 -11.62
N GLU A 140 4.28 18.96 -10.30
CA GLU A 140 4.05 20.22 -9.58
C GLU A 140 5.06 21.31 -9.97
N ASP A 141 6.35 20.95 -10.08
CA ASP A 141 7.41 21.87 -10.52
C ASP A 141 7.16 22.42 -11.93
N THR A 142 6.60 21.59 -12.83
CA THR A 142 6.29 21.98 -14.22
C THR A 142 5.09 22.94 -14.26
N ASN A 143 4.03 22.64 -13.51
CA ASN A 143 2.84 23.49 -13.43
C ASN A 143 3.15 24.88 -12.85
N TYR A 144 4.05 24.94 -11.86
CA TYR A 144 4.49 26.21 -11.28
C TYR A 144 5.16 27.09 -12.35
N LYS A 145 6.10 26.53 -13.13
CA LYS A 145 6.78 27.25 -14.21
C LYS A 145 5.80 27.75 -15.28
N SER A 146 4.84 26.93 -15.71
CA SER A 146 3.84 27.34 -16.72
C SER A 146 2.89 28.44 -16.23
N SER A 147 2.69 28.59 -14.91
CA SER A 147 1.81 29.62 -14.35
C SER A 147 2.48 31.00 -14.19
N GLN A 148 3.79 31.08 -14.43
CA GLN A 148 4.57 32.32 -14.38
C GLN A 148 4.79 32.96 -15.77
N PHE A 149 4.39 32.28 -16.84
CA PHE A 149 4.39 32.78 -18.22
C PHE A 149 2.95 33.06 -18.67
#